data_AF-A0A1G8VSF2-F1
#
_entry.id   AF-A0A1G8VSF2-F1
#
_cell.length_a   1.000
_cell.length_b   1.000
_cell.length_c   1.000
_cell.angle_alpha   90.00
_cell.angle_beta   90.00
_cell.angle_gamma   90.00
#
_symmetry.space_group_name_H-M   'P 1'
#
loop_
_entity.id
_entity.type
_entity.pdbx_description
1 polymer ?
#
loop_
_entity_poly.entity_id
_entity_poly.type
_entity_poly.pdbx_seq_one_letter_code
_entity_poly.pdbx_strand_id
1 'polypeptide(L)'
;MMEDQDYSSVRPLVDWLDYNGYTVVTKATKEYIEASGRKVKGDMNIELAVDAMELAEHMDQMVLFSGDGDFRSLVEAVQRRAVRVTVVETPGMIQTLV
;
A
#
# COMPACT_ATOMS: atom_id res chain seq x y z
N MET A 1 -15.42 10.10 32.77
CA MET A 1 -15.52 10.93 31.56
C MET A 1 -14.64 10.24 30.53
N MET A 2 -15.14 9.23 29.82
CA MET A 2 -15.85 9.39 28.53
C MET A 2 -15.09 10.39 27.67
N GLU A 3 -14.22 9.86 26.81
CA GLU A 3 -14.48 9.65 25.37
C GLU A 3 -13.72 10.78 24.68
N ASP A 4 -12.73 10.49 23.82
CA ASP A 4 -12.21 11.39 22.75
C ASP A 4 -10.83 11.01 22.17
N GLN A 5 -10.47 9.71 22.02
CA GLN A 5 -9.26 9.37 21.22
C GLN A 5 -9.41 8.22 20.23
N ASP A 6 -10.62 7.68 20.06
CA ASP A 6 -10.79 6.45 19.30
C ASP A 6 -11.62 6.61 18.02
N TYR A 7 -11.98 7.83 17.62
CA TYR A 7 -12.56 8.05 16.29
C TYR A 7 -11.46 8.35 15.28
N SER A 8 -10.76 7.30 14.84
CA SER A 8 -9.98 7.42 13.62
C SER A 8 -10.96 7.40 12.45
N SER A 9 -10.97 8.45 11.63
CA SER A 9 -11.88 8.58 10.47
C SER A 9 -11.77 7.43 9.47
N VAL A 10 -10.71 6.63 9.57
CA VAL A 10 -10.48 5.43 8.76
C VAL A 10 -11.08 4.15 9.35
N ARG A 11 -11.54 4.12 10.60
CA ARG A 11 -12.13 2.91 11.23
C ARG A 11 -13.26 2.29 10.40
N PRO A 12 -14.26 3.06 9.93
CA PRO A 12 -15.33 2.48 9.11
C PRO A 12 -14.83 1.83 7.82
N LEU A 13 -13.75 2.37 7.21
CA LEU A 13 -13.14 1.79 6.03
C LEU A 13 -12.39 0.49 6.36
N VAL A 14 -11.63 0.48 7.46
CA VAL A 14 -10.91 -0.71 7.94
C VAL A 14 -11.90 -1.84 8.26
N ASP A 15 -12.99 -1.54 8.97
CA ASP A 15 -14.03 -2.51 9.30
C ASP A 15 -14.70 -3.07 8.03
N TRP A 16 -14.95 -2.21 7.04
CA TRP A 16 -15.51 -2.66 5.76
C TRP A 16 -14.53 -3.57 5.00
N LEU A 17 -13.24 -3.25 4.99
CA LEU A 17 -12.21 -4.07 4.35
C LEU A 17 -12.12 -5.45 5.01
N ASP A 18 -12.04 -5.49 6.34
CA ASP A 18 -11.99 -6.74 7.11
C ASP A 18 -13.25 -7.59 6.86
N TYR A 19 -14.44 -6.97 6.90
CA TYR A 19 -15.70 -7.64 6.60
C TYR A 19 -15.73 -8.28 5.20
N ASN A 20 -15.07 -7.68 4.21
CA ASN A 20 -14.97 -8.20 2.85
C ASN A 20 -13.77 -9.17 2.64
N GLY A 21 -13.07 -9.55 3.71
CA GLY A 21 -11.97 -10.52 3.68
C GLY A 21 -10.63 -9.94 3.22
N TYR A 22 -10.46 -8.62 3.27
CA TYR A 22 -9.17 -7.98 3.02
C TYR A 22 -8.30 -8.00 4.28
N THR A 23 -7.04 -8.38 4.13
CA THR A 23 -6.04 -8.20 5.18
C THR A 23 -5.60 -6.74 5.22
N VAL A 24 -5.82 -6.07 6.35
CA VAL A 24 -5.38 -4.69 6.57
C VAL A 24 -4.05 -4.67 7.31
N VAL A 25 -3.01 -4.12 6.67
CA VAL A 25 -1.67 -3.96 7.27
C VAL A 25 -1.51 -2.53 7.77
N THR A 26 -1.10 -2.36 9.02
CA THR A 26 -0.84 -1.04 9.62
C THR A 26 0.59 -0.88 10.07
N LYS A 27 1.17 0.29 9.85
CA LYS A 27 2.50 0.66 10.33
C LYS A 27 2.41 1.96 11.12
N ALA A 28 2.98 1.96 12.32
CA ALA A 28 3.06 3.15 13.14
C ALA A 28 3.86 4.23 12.39
N THR A 29 3.27 5.42 12.25
CA THR A 29 3.91 6.49 11.51
C THR A 29 5.07 7.06 12.30
N LYS A 30 6.20 7.32 11.64
CA LYS A 30 7.38 7.90 12.29
C LYS A 30 7.31 9.42 12.21
N GLU A 31 7.42 10.07 13.36
CA GLU A 31 7.57 11.51 13.44
C GLU A 31 9.04 11.90 13.41
N TYR A 32 9.37 12.84 12.54
CA TYR A 32 10.68 13.47 12.44
C TYR A 32 10.53 14.94 12.79
N ILE A 33 11.39 15.43 13.69
CA ILE A 33 11.50 16.86 13.98
C ILE A 33 12.58 17.41 13.06
N GLU A 34 12.17 18.16 12.04
CA GLU A 34 13.07 18.94 11.20
C GLU A 34 13.08 20.40 11.66
N ALA A 35 14.08 21.17 11.27
CA ALA A 35 14.16 22.62 11.59
C ALA A 35 12.95 23.42 11.07
N SER A 36 12.19 22.87 10.11
CA SER A 36 10.96 23.44 9.54
C SER A 36 9.68 22.99 10.24
N GLY A 37 9.75 22.08 11.22
CA GLY A 37 8.60 21.58 11.98
C GLY A 37 8.55 20.05 12.10
N ARG A 38 7.41 19.53 12.59
CA ARG A 38 7.14 18.08 12.65
C ARG A 38 6.75 17.57 11.27
N LYS A 39 7.49 16.61 10.73
CA LYS A 39 7.10 15.81 9.57
C LYS A 39 6.71 14.41 10.01
N VAL A 40 5.63 13.93 9.42
CA VAL A 40 5.11 12.59 9.63
C VAL A 40 5.37 11.82 8.34
N LYS A 41 6.22 10.79 8.37
CA LYS A 41 6.47 9.92 7.21
C LYS A 41 5.86 8.55 7.46
N GLY A 42 4.82 8.22 6.69
CA GLY A 42 4.18 6.91 6.64
C GLY A 42 4.25 6.38 5.23
N ASP A 43 5.21 5.51 4.98
CA ASP A 43 5.45 4.87 3.69
C ASP A 43 5.33 3.36 3.87
N MET A 44 4.55 2.72 2.99
CA MET A 44 4.23 1.29 2.99
C MET A 44 4.85 0.55 1.79
N ASN A 45 5.65 1.23 0.98
CA ASN A 45 6.19 0.66 -0.26
C ASN A 45 7.04 -0.57 0.00
N ILE A 46 7.80 -0.59 1.11
CA ILE A 46 8.64 -1.72 1.49
C ILE A 46 7.79 -2.91 1.90
N GLU A 47 6.85 -2.70 2.83
CA GLU A 47 5.95 -3.77 3.31
C GLU A 47 5.18 -4.39 2.15
N LEU A 48 4.57 -3.56 1.29
CA LEU A 48 3.84 -4.01 0.12
C LEU A 48 4.72 -4.81 -0.85
N ALA A 49 5.95 -4.35 -1.11
CA ALA A 49 6.86 -5.04 -2.02
C ALA A 49 7.34 -6.40 -1.48
N VAL A 50 7.59 -6.49 -0.17
CA VAL A 50 7.95 -7.76 0.48
C VAL A 50 6.79 -8.74 0.39
N ASP A 51 5.58 -8.34 0.81
CA ASP A 51 4.39 -9.20 0.80
C ASP A 51 4.07 -9.68 -0.63
N ALA A 52 4.12 -8.79 -1.62
CA ALA A 52 3.89 -9.14 -3.02
C ALA A 52 4.91 -10.17 -3.53
N MET A 53 6.18 -10.06 -3.14
CA MET A 53 7.23 -10.99 -3.56
C MET A 53 7.12 -12.35 -2.88
N GLU A 54 6.70 -12.40 -1.61
CA GLU A 54 6.44 -13.66 -0.90
C GLU A 54 5.24 -14.39 -1.50
N LEU A 55 4.17 -13.66 -1.83
CA LEU A 55 2.96 -14.24 -2.41
C LEU A 55 3.10 -14.58 -3.89
N ALA A 56 4.08 -14.03 -4.60
CA ALA A 56 4.23 -14.20 -6.05
C ALA A 56 4.43 -15.67 -6.48
N GLU A 57 4.94 -16.54 -5.61
CA GLU A 57 5.08 -17.98 -5.91
C GLU A 57 3.77 -18.76 -5.73
N HIS A 58 2.72 -18.11 -5.23
CA HIS A 58 1.46 -18.70 -4.81
C HIS A 58 0.24 -18.07 -5.48
N MET A 59 0.43 -17.23 -6.50
CA MET A 59 -0.65 -16.59 -7.23
C MET A 59 -0.43 -16.64 -8.74
N ASP A 60 -1.53 -16.69 -9.50
CA ASP A 60 -1.49 -16.58 -10.96
C ASP A 60 -1.57 -15.12 -11.45
N GLN A 61 -2.20 -14.25 -10.64
CA GLN A 61 -2.45 -12.86 -10.98
C GLN A 61 -2.37 -11.94 -9.76
N MET A 62 -1.70 -10.80 -9.94
CA MET A 62 -1.64 -9.68 -9.02
C MET A 62 -2.37 -8.46 -9.60
N VAL A 63 -3.20 -7.80 -8.80
CA VAL A 63 -3.79 -6.49 -9.14
C VAL A 63 -3.23 -5.45 -8.18
N LEU A 64 -2.39 -4.54 -8.69
CA LEU A 64 -1.75 -3.49 -7.92
C LEU A 64 -2.52 -2.18 -8.09
N PHE A 65 -3.17 -1.73 -7.03
CA PHE A 65 -3.81 -0.42 -6.98
C PHE A 65 -2.79 0.61 -6.47
N SER A 66 -2.05 1.22 -7.39
CA SER A 66 -1.07 2.25 -7.06
C SER A 66 -0.77 3.11 -8.30
N GLY A 67 -0.57 4.41 -8.08
CA GLY A 67 -0.01 5.33 -9.08
C GLY A 67 1.45 5.68 -8.81
N ASP A 68 2.12 4.96 -7.89
CA ASP A 68 3.53 5.17 -7.57
C ASP A 68 4.43 4.39 -8.55
N GLY A 69 5.21 5.12 -9.34
CA GLY A 69 6.14 4.57 -10.32
C GLY A 69 7.30 3.78 -9.71
N ASP A 70 7.58 3.93 -8.41
CA ASP A 70 8.64 3.20 -7.71
C ASP A 70 8.38 1.68 -7.70
N PHE A 71 7.13 1.26 -7.89
CA PHE A 71 6.77 -0.16 -7.99
C PHE A 71 7.13 -0.83 -9.32
N ARG A 72 7.67 -0.11 -10.32
CA ARG A 72 8.06 -0.73 -11.60
C ARG A 72 8.95 -1.97 -11.41
N SER A 73 9.99 -1.85 -10.58
CA SER A 73 10.92 -2.97 -10.33
C SER A 73 10.24 -4.17 -9.67
N LEU A 74 9.25 -3.92 -8.80
CA LEU A 74 8.42 -4.96 -8.19
C LEU A 74 7.58 -5.66 -9.26
N VAL A 75 6.90 -4.90 -10.11
CA VAL A 75 6.07 -5.46 -11.19
C VAL A 75 6.88 -6.36 -12.09
N GLU A 76 8.05 -5.92 -12.55
CA GLU A 76 8.93 -6.75 -13.38
C GLU A 76 9.39 -8.02 -12.65
N ALA A 77 9.71 -7.93 -11.35
CA ALA A 77 10.14 -9.08 -10.57
C ALA A 77 9.03 -10.11 -10.39
N VAL A 78 7.80 -9.66 -10.16
CA VAL A 78 6.61 -10.53 -10.06
C VAL A 78 6.28 -11.16 -11.41
N GLN A 79 6.37 -10.42 -12.52
CA GLN A 79 6.17 -10.96 -13.86
C GLN A 79 7.21 -12.04 -14.24
N ARG A 80 8.47 -11.91 -13.80
CA ARG A 80 9.50 -12.95 -14.00
C ARG A 80 9.15 -14.28 -13.32
N ARG A 81 8.24 -14.28 -12.36
CA ARG A 81 7.70 -15.47 -11.70
C ARG A 81 6.45 -16.03 -12.40
N ALA A 82 6.21 -15.61 -13.64
CA ALA A 82 5.06 -15.98 -14.47
C ALA A 82 3.69 -15.51 -13.92
N VAL A 83 3.68 -14.55 -13.00
CA VAL A 83 2.46 -13.94 -12.48
C VAL A 83 1.99 -12.81 -13.41
N ARG A 84 0.70 -12.80 -13.76
CA ARG A 84 0.10 -11.69 -14.51
C ARG A 84 -0.09 -10.49 -13.59
N VAL A 85 0.43 -9.32 -13.96
CA VAL A 85 0.25 -8.09 -13.16
C VAL A 85 -0.67 -7.12 -13.89
N THR A 86 -1.71 -6.65 -13.20
CA THR A 86 -2.57 -5.53 -13.63
C THR A 86 -2.34 -4.35 -12.71
N VAL A 87 -1.98 -3.20 -13.25
CA VAL A 87 -1.85 -1.97 -12.46
C VAL A 87 -3.10 -1.11 -12.67
N VAL A 88 -3.69 -0.64 -11.57
CA VAL A 88 -4.85 0.25 -11.55
C VAL A 88 -4.41 1.59 -10.95
N GLU A 89 -4.52 2.64 -11.75
CA GLU A 89 -4.16 4.01 -11.38
C GLU A 89 -5.32 4.98 -11.57
N THR A 90 -5.22 6.15 -10.93
CA THR A 90 -6.19 7.24 -11.16
C THR A 90 -5.80 8.02 -12.42
N PRO A 91 -6.73 8.24 -13.37
CA PRO A 91 -6.44 9.01 -14.58
C PRO A 91 -5.91 10.41 -14.26
N GLY A 92 -4.84 10.82 -14.93
CA GLY A 92 -4.23 12.16 -14.80
C GLY A 92 -3.09 12.27 -13.78
N MET A 93 -2.74 11.19 -13.07
CA MET A 93 -1.66 11.15 -12.08
C MET A 93 -0.33 10.59 -12.66
N ILE A 94 -0.10 10.79 -13.96
CA ILE A 94 0.87 10.06 -14.79
C ILE A 94 2.31 10.14 -14.27
N GLN A 95 2.89 8.97 -13.97
CA GLN A 95 4.33 8.73 -14.06
C GLN A 95 4.60 7.37 -14.72
N THR A 96 4.39 7.32 -16.04
CA THR A 96 5.06 6.45 -17.03
C THR A 96 5.02 4.92 -16.88
N LEU A 97 4.30 4.30 -17.82
CA LEU A 97 4.50 2.98 -18.46
C LEU A 97 4.94 1.83 -17.54
N VAL A 98 3.97 0.96 -17.23
CA VAL A 98 4.20 -0.49 -17.12
C VAL A 98 4.22 -1.08 -18.52
#